data_AF-A0A7W0YVA0-F1
#
_entry.id   AF-A0A7W0YVA0-F1
#
_cell.length_a   1.000
_cell.length_b   1.000
_cell.length_c   1.000
_cell.angle_alpha   90.00
_cell.angle_beta   90.00
_cell.angle_gamma   90.00
#
_symmetry.space_group_name_H-M   'P 1'
#
loop_
_entity.id
_entity.type
_entity.pdbx_description
1 polymer ?
#
loop_
_entity_poly.entity_id
_entity_poly.type
_entity_poly.pdbx_seq_one_letter_code
_entity_poly.pdbx_strand_id
1 'polypeptide(L)'
;LDVWIDRSLIRHGYAWSVPAGGEQRVGVGSYEPRDHVKEPTRVIAGRLGVDPVRYQGNWFPHALRPAVEEGVFFAGDSAGHCLPLSGEGIRTAFYFGIACGRELRRVLGGEATREEALAAYGGFSASHAPAFRTALMLQRLIPALPPRVLTALLAVVGRERPCRSAFNWYLEQAHPRFAERAPLPVAV
;
A
#
# COMPACT_ATOMS: atom_id res chain seq x y z
N LEU A 1 -17.86 -0.35 1.59
CA LEU A 1 -16.48 -0.83 1.79
C LEU A 1 -16.38 -1.16 3.25
N ASP A 2 -16.11 -2.42 3.55
CA ASP A 2 -16.01 -2.92 4.91
C ASP A 2 -14.65 -3.58 5.12
N VAL A 3 -14.07 -3.37 6.30
CA VAL A 3 -12.78 -3.93 6.70
C VAL A 3 -12.90 -4.44 8.13
N TRP A 4 -12.44 -5.66 8.37
CA TRP A 4 -12.53 -6.31 9.67
C TRP A 4 -11.16 -6.77 10.15
N ILE A 5 -10.84 -6.42 11.40
CA ILE A 5 -9.70 -6.97 12.14
C ILE A 5 -10.24 -8.05 13.07
N ASP A 6 -10.30 -9.28 12.56
CA ASP A 6 -10.78 -10.45 13.31
C ASP A 6 -9.66 -11.48 13.46
N ARG A 7 -9.09 -11.56 14.67
CA ARG A 7 -7.97 -12.46 14.98
C ARG A 7 -8.36 -13.94 15.01
N SER A 8 -9.66 -14.24 15.14
CA SER A 8 -10.14 -15.61 15.03
C SER A 8 -10.18 -16.09 13.57
N LEU A 9 -10.23 -15.14 12.63
CA LEU A 9 -10.23 -15.40 11.20
C LEU A 9 -8.81 -15.38 10.62
N ILE A 10 -8.04 -14.34 10.92
CA ILE A 10 -6.63 -14.20 10.54
C ILE A 10 -5.89 -13.37 11.60
N ARG A 11 -4.79 -13.89 12.14
CA ARG A 11 -4.09 -13.22 13.24
C ARG A 11 -3.30 -12.01 12.76
N HIS A 12 -2.55 -12.17 11.67
CA HIS A 12 -1.62 -11.16 11.15
C HIS A 12 -2.17 -10.54 9.87
N GLY A 13 -3.39 -10.04 9.90
CA GLY A 13 -4.05 -9.57 8.70
C GLY A 13 -5.41 -8.94 8.96
N TYR A 14 -6.21 -8.86 7.91
CA TYR A 14 -7.57 -8.35 7.96
C TYR A 14 -8.40 -8.94 6.82
N ALA A 15 -9.72 -8.90 6.98
CA ALA A 15 -10.67 -9.22 5.94
C ALA A 15 -11.27 -7.94 5.35
N TRP A 16 -11.74 -8.02 4.11
CA TRP A 16 -12.43 -6.91 3.45
C TRP A 16 -13.61 -7.38 2.62
N SER A 17 -14.50 -6.42 2.34
CA SER A 17 -15.60 -6.55 1.39
C SER A 17 -15.73 -5.23 0.64
N VAL A 18 -15.39 -5.25 -0.65
CA VAL A 18 -15.39 -4.05 -1.52
C VAL A 18 -16.39 -4.25 -2.67
N PRO A 19 -17.39 -3.37 -2.84
CA PRO A 19 -18.26 -3.40 -4.02
C PRO A 19 -17.47 -3.01 -5.28
N ALA A 20 -17.70 -3.71 -6.39
CA ALA A 20 -16.97 -3.52 -7.64
C ALA A 20 -17.90 -3.76 -8.84
N GLY A 21 -18.61 -2.72 -9.30
CA GLY A 21 -19.33 -2.74 -10.58
C GLY A 21 -20.30 -3.91 -10.76
N GLY A 22 -21.25 -4.08 -9.85
CA GLY A 22 -22.21 -5.21 -9.86
C GLY A 22 -21.70 -6.48 -9.19
N GLU A 23 -20.41 -6.54 -8.85
CA GLU A 23 -19.80 -7.64 -8.11
C GLU A 23 -19.42 -7.22 -6.68
N GLN A 24 -19.19 -8.20 -5.81
CA GLN A 24 -18.62 -8.00 -4.48
C GLN A 24 -17.27 -8.72 -4.38
N ARG A 25 -16.21 -7.99 -4.03
CA ARG A 25 -14.88 -8.54 -3.80
C ARG A 25 -14.65 -8.75 -2.32
N VAL A 26 -14.75 -10.00 -1.89
CA VAL A 26 -14.50 -10.42 -0.51
C VAL A 26 -13.16 -11.13 -0.44
N GLY A 27 -12.35 -10.82 0.57
CA GLY A 27 -11.04 -11.45 0.71
C GLY A 27 -10.45 -11.30 2.09
N VAL A 28 -9.38 -12.07 2.29
CA VAL A 28 -8.53 -12.03 3.49
C VAL A 28 -7.08 -11.88 3.06
N GLY A 29 -6.36 -11.00 3.75
CA GLY A 29 -4.93 -10.78 3.55
C GLY A 29 -4.18 -11.22 4.79
N SER A 30 -2.96 -11.73 4.60
CA SER A 30 -2.04 -12.08 5.69
C SER A 30 -0.66 -11.47 5.44
N TYR A 31 -0.05 -10.99 6.52
CA TYR A 31 1.34 -10.57 6.59
C TYR A 31 2.27 -11.68 7.12
N GLU A 32 1.71 -12.82 7.54
CA GLU A 32 2.46 -14.05 7.84
C GLU A 32 2.35 -15.00 6.63
N PRO A 33 3.45 -15.22 5.87
CA PRO A 33 3.42 -16.04 4.66
C PRO A 33 2.98 -17.50 4.87
N ARG A 34 3.08 -18.01 6.11
CA ARG A 34 2.65 -19.35 6.46
C ARG A 34 1.13 -19.47 6.65
N ASP A 35 0.43 -18.34 6.82
CA ASP A 35 -1.02 -18.33 7.01
C ASP A 35 -1.73 -18.31 5.65
N HIS A 36 -2.35 -19.44 5.29
CA HIS A 36 -3.15 -19.55 4.07
C HIS A 36 -4.47 -18.79 4.19
N VAL A 37 -4.80 -17.97 3.18
CA VAL A 37 -5.95 -17.05 3.25
C VAL A 37 -7.23 -17.56 2.57
N LYS A 38 -7.18 -18.69 1.85
CA LYS A 38 -8.34 -19.19 1.08
C LYS A 38 -9.50 -19.63 1.98
N GLU A 39 -9.24 -20.46 2.98
CA GLU A 39 -10.29 -20.92 3.90
C GLU A 39 -10.86 -19.78 4.76
N PRO A 40 -10.03 -18.88 5.35
CA PRO A 40 -10.55 -17.65 5.96
C PRO A 40 -11.43 -16.81 5.02
N THR A 41 -11.06 -16.71 3.74
CA THR A 41 -11.88 -16.01 2.72
C THR A 41 -13.25 -16.67 2.55
N ARG A 42 -13.33 -18.00 2.53
CA ARG A 42 -14.60 -18.73 2.46
C ARG A 42 -15.45 -18.52 3.71
N VAL A 43 -14.83 -18.49 4.89
CA VAL A 43 -15.52 -18.23 6.16
C VAL A 43 -16.16 -16.84 6.16
N ILE A 44 -15.42 -15.78 5.78
CA ILE A 44 -15.99 -14.43 5.75
C ILE A 44 -17.06 -14.28 4.65
N ALA A 45 -16.89 -14.91 3.49
CA ALA A 45 -17.92 -14.94 2.45
C ALA A 45 -19.22 -15.59 2.96
N GLY A 46 -19.12 -16.72 3.65
CA GLY A 46 -20.27 -17.39 4.28
C GLY A 46 -20.94 -16.54 5.35
N ARG A 47 -20.17 -15.84 6.20
CA ARG A 47 -20.71 -14.90 7.20
C ARG A 47 -21.48 -13.73 6.57
N LEU A 48 -21.09 -13.33 5.35
CA LEU A 48 -21.74 -12.27 4.58
C LEU A 48 -22.89 -12.77 3.70
N GLY A 49 -23.11 -14.09 3.63
CA GLY A 49 -24.13 -14.70 2.78
C GLY A 49 -23.87 -14.51 1.28
N VAL A 50 -22.59 -14.40 0.88
CA VAL A 50 -22.20 -14.28 -0.53
C VAL A 50 -21.51 -15.54 -1.04
N ASP A 51 -21.85 -15.94 -2.26
CA ASP A 51 -21.29 -17.14 -2.87
C ASP A 51 -19.87 -16.90 -3.39
N PRO A 52 -18.87 -17.74 -3.02
CA PRO A 52 -17.52 -17.61 -3.53
C PRO A 52 -17.39 -18.23 -4.93
N VAL A 53 -17.78 -17.47 -5.95
CA VAL A 53 -17.85 -17.92 -7.36
C VAL A 53 -16.49 -18.04 -8.05
N ARG A 54 -15.50 -17.24 -7.66
CA ARG A 54 -14.14 -17.22 -8.25
C ARG A 54 -13.11 -16.84 -7.20
N TYR A 55 -11.88 -17.35 -7.36
CA TYR A 55 -10.75 -16.99 -6.51
C TYR A 55 -9.67 -16.29 -7.32
N GLN A 56 -9.09 -15.25 -6.71
CA GLN A 56 -7.85 -14.62 -7.14
C GLN A 56 -7.02 -14.36 -5.89
N GLY A 57 -5.76 -14.80 -5.90
CA GLY A 57 -4.83 -14.60 -4.80
C GLY A 57 -3.44 -14.30 -5.35
N ASN A 58 -2.73 -13.40 -4.70
CA ASN A 58 -1.38 -12.98 -5.08
C ASN A 58 -0.57 -12.65 -3.83
N TRP A 59 0.76 -12.64 -3.99
CA TRP A 59 1.67 -12.06 -3.02
C TRP A 59 1.75 -10.55 -3.23
N PHE A 60 1.93 -9.81 -2.14
CA PHE A 60 2.25 -8.39 -2.18
C PHE A 60 3.37 -8.09 -1.19
N PRO A 61 4.27 -7.15 -1.50
CA PRO A 61 5.31 -6.73 -0.57
C PRO A 61 4.71 -5.85 0.52
N HIS A 62 5.31 -5.82 1.70
CA HIS A 62 4.89 -4.95 2.80
C HIS A 62 6.08 -4.21 3.43
N ALA A 63 7.13 -3.99 2.65
CA ALA A 63 8.31 -3.25 3.06
C ALA A 63 8.95 -2.59 1.84
N LEU A 64 9.36 -1.33 1.99
CA LEU A 64 10.07 -0.58 0.96
C LEU A 64 11.44 -1.23 0.69
N ARG A 65 11.83 -1.31 -0.58
CA ARG A 65 13.13 -1.82 -1.04
C ARG A 65 13.87 -0.72 -1.83
N PRO A 66 15.19 -0.85 -2.06
CA PRO A 66 15.87 0.00 -3.01
C PRO A 66 15.14 0.04 -4.35
N ALA A 67 14.81 1.23 -4.83
CA ALA A 67 14.10 1.42 -6.09
C ALA A 67 15.05 1.44 -7.30
N VAL A 68 16.36 1.35 -7.05
CA VAL A 68 17.39 1.26 -8.08
C VAL A 68 18.47 0.26 -7.64
N GLU A 69 18.96 -0.55 -8.57
CA GLU A 69 20.06 -1.50 -8.36
C GLU A 69 20.70 -1.80 -9.71
N GLU A 70 22.04 -1.81 -9.79
CA GLU A 70 22.78 -2.18 -11.01
C GLU A 70 22.30 -1.47 -12.29
N GLY A 71 21.89 -0.21 -12.13
CA GLY A 71 21.38 0.63 -13.20
C GLY A 71 19.98 0.29 -13.70
N VAL A 72 19.23 -0.54 -12.97
CA VAL A 72 17.83 -0.86 -13.21
C VAL A 72 16.93 0.00 -12.32
N PHE A 73 15.83 0.48 -12.87
CA PHE A 73 14.77 1.16 -12.12
C PHE A 73 13.68 0.15 -11.73
N PHE A 74 13.23 0.18 -10.48
CA PHE A 74 12.13 -0.63 -9.96
C PHE A 74 10.97 0.26 -9.52
N ALA A 75 9.74 -0.11 -9.86
CA ALA A 75 8.52 0.61 -9.49
C ALA A 75 7.40 -0.36 -9.11
N GLY A 76 6.39 0.12 -8.39
CA GLY A 76 5.34 -0.74 -7.83
C GLY A 76 5.89 -1.83 -6.91
N ASP A 77 5.36 -3.04 -7.03
CA ASP A 77 5.67 -4.15 -6.12
C ASP A 77 7.15 -4.60 -6.18
N SER A 78 7.84 -4.43 -7.32
CA SER A 78 9.25 -4.82 -7.43
C SER A 78 10.18 -4.00 -6.52
N ALA A 79 9.78 -2.78 -6.17
CA ALA A 79 10.46 -1.90 -5.22
C ALA A 79 9.79 -1.86 -3.83
N GLY A 80 8.78 -2.70 -3.60
CA GLY A 80 8.10 -2.75 -2.31
C GLY A 80 7.23 -1.52 -2.02
N HIS A 81 6.71 -0.85 -3.05
CA HIS A 81 5.91 0.37 -2.90
C HIS A 81 4.49 0.16 -2.34
N CYS A 82 4.12 -1.06 -1.97
CA CYS A 82 2.84 -1.33 -1.30
C CYS A 82 2.88 -0.89 0.18
N LEU A 83 1.87 -0.12 0.61
CA LEU A 83 1.84 0.48 1.95
C LEU A 83 1.68 -0.60 3.03
N PRO A 84 2.66 -0.76 3.95
CA PRO A 84 2.75 -1.93 4.81
C PRO A 84 1.55 -2.21 5.72
N LEU A 85 0.84 -1.17 6.17
CA LEU A 85 -0.31 -1.33 7.07
C LEU A 85 -1.59 -1.71 6.33
N SER A 86 -1.78 -1.15 5.14
CA SER A 86 -3.04 -1.23 4.40
C SER A 86 -3.01 -2.27 3.27
N GLY A 87 -1.84 -2.69 2.80
CA GLY A 87 -1.76 -3.51 1.59
C GLY A 87 -2.12 -2.77 0.28
N GLU A 88 -2.29 -1.44 0.30
CA GLU A 88 -2.52 -0.66 -0.92
C GLU A 88 -1.23 -0.54 -1.74
N GLY A 89 -1.24 -1.10 -2.96
CA GLY A 89 -0.15 -0.98 -3.92
C GLY A 89 -0.48 -0.21 -5.20
N ILE A 90 -1.76 -0.06 -5.56
CA ILE A 90 -2.15 0.48 -6.87
C ILE A 90 -1.76 1.97 -7.00
N ARG A 91 -2.22 2.81 -6.07
CA ARG A 91 -1.95 4.25 -6.09
C ARG A 91 -0.45 4.56 -5.98
N THR A 92 0.23 3.87 -5.08
CA THR A 92 1.68 4.04 -4.89
C THR A 92 2.46 3.55 -6.11
N ALA A 93 2.06 2.43 -6.75
CA ALA A 93 2.68 1.99 -8.00
C ALA A 93 2.60 3.07 -9.09
N PHE A 94 1.44 3.72 -9.25
CA PHE A 94 1.33 4.86 -10.16
C PHE A 94 2.19 6.05 -9.73
N TYR A 95 2.14 6.43 -8.45
CA TYR A 95 2.91 7.56 -7.92
C TYR A 95 4.42 7.41 -8.16
N PHE A 96 5.00 6.28 -7.75
CA PHE A 96 6.42 6.01 -7.97
C PHE A 96 6.74 5.74 -9.45
N GLY A 97 5.83 5.10 -10.19
CA GLY A 97 5.99 4.90 -11.64
C GLY A 97 6.03 6.20 -12.42
N ILE A 98 5.20 7.18 -12.06
CA ILE A 98 5.22 8.53 -12.64
C ILE A 98 6.54 9.24 -12.31
N ALA A 99 7.02 9.13 -11.07
CA ALA A 99 8.31 9.71 -10.68
C ALA A 99 9.46 9.09 -11.48
N CYS A 100 9.50 7.77 -11.61
CA CYS A 100 10.46 7.06 -12.45
C CYS A 100 10.38 7.50 -13.92
N GLY A 101 9.17 7.56 -14.47
CA GLY A 101 8.95 7.99 -15.86
C GLY A 101 9.38 9.43 -16.14
N ARG A 102 9.29 10.32 -15.15
CA ARG A 102 9.82 11.69 -15.25
C ARG A 102 11.35 11.70 -15.36
N GLU A 103 12.05 10.90 -14.57
CA GLU A 103 13.52 10.78 -14.68
C GLU A 103 13.93 10.14 -16.01
N LEU A 104 13.22 9.09 -16.46
CA LEU A 104 13.48 8.48 -17.77
C LEU A 104 13.30 9.49 -18.92
N ARG A 105 12.30 10.36 -18.84
CA ARG A 105 12.09 11.42 -19.83
C ARG A 105 13.28 12.38 -19.90
N ARG A 106 13.84 12.79 -18.75
CA ARG A 106 15.02 13.67 -18.71
C ARG A 106 16.23 13.04 -19.40
N VAL A 107 16.45 11.74 -19.19
CA VAL A 107 17.52 10.99 -19.87
C VAL A 107 17.30 10.95 -21.37
N LEU A 108 16.09 10.61 -21.82
CA LEU A 108 15.76 10.55 -23.24
C LEU A 108 15.82 11.93 -23.92
N GLY A 109 15.60 13.01 -23.17
CA GLY A 109 15.75 14.39 -23.62
C GLY A 109 17.18 14.92 -23.61
N GLY A 110 18.15 14.17 -23.09
CA GLY A 110 19.54 14.62 -22.93
C GLY A 110 19.76 15.62 -21.78
N GLU A 111 18.77 15.79 -20.90
CA GLU A 111 18.78 16.73 -19.76
C GLU A 111 19.46 16.13 -18.52
N ALA A 112 19.69 14.82 -18.52
CA ALA A 112 20.34 14.08 -17.43
C ALA A 112 21.02 12.83 -17.98
N THR A 113 22.11 12.42 -17.32
CA THR A 113 22.70 11.10 -17.49
C THR A 113 21.84 10.02 -16.84
N ARG A 114 22.07 8.76 -17.20
CA ARG A 114 21.40 7.61 -16.58
C ARG A 114 21.68 7.56 -15.07
N GLU A 115 22.90 7.85 -14.67
CA GLU A 115 23.38 7.80 -13.29
C GLU A 115 22.70 8.86 -12.44
N GLU A 116 22.55 10.09 -12.96
CA GLU A 116 21.81 11.16 -12.29
C GLU A 116 20.34 10.81 -12.10
N ALA A 117 19.69 10.25 -13.12
CA ALA A 117 18.30 9.81 -13.06
C ALA A 117 18.09 8.68 -12.04
N LEU A 118 19.00 7.71 -11.97
CA LEU A 118 18.98 6.63 -10.98
C LEU A 118 19.11 7.18 -9.56
N ALA A 119 20.07 8.10 -9.34
CA ALA A 119 20.27 8.72 -8.05
C ALA A 119 19.05 9.56 -7.62
N ALA A 120 18.48 10.35 -8.53
CA ALA A 120 17.31 11.18 -8.27
C ALA A 120 16.09 10.33 -7.91
N TYR A 121 15.77 9.32 -8.72
CA TYR A 121 14.63 8.43 -8.45
C TYR A 121 14.84 7.57 -7.20
N GLY A 122 16.05 7.03 -7.02
CA GLY A 122 16.41 6.26 -5.83
C GLY A 122 16.27 7.08 -4.55
N GLY A 123 16.76 8.32 -4.56
CA GLY A 123 16.61 9.28 -3.46
C GLY A 123 15.15 9.64 -3.21
N PHE A 124 14.36 9.86 -4.26
CA PHE A 124 12.93 10.12 -4.16
C PHE A 124 12.20 8.95 -3.48
N SER A 125 12.41 7.71 -3.91
CA SER A 125 11.79 6.54 -3.28
C SER A 125 12.23 6.40 -1.81
N ALA A 126 13.54 6.50 -1.54
CA ALA A 126 14.10 6.40 -0.19
C ALA A 126 13.56 7.47 0.78
N SER A 127 13.20 8.66 0.29
CA SER A 127 12.61 9.72 1.12
C SER A 127 11.27 9.32 1.75
N HIS A 128 10.57 8.31 1.21
CA HIS A 128 9.30 7.79 1.75
C HIS A 128 9.51 6.73 2.84
N ALA A 129 10.76 6.30 3.07
CA ALA A 129 11.07 5.24 4.03
C ALA A 129 10.55 5.49 5.46
N PRO A 130 10.55 6.73 6.02
CA PRO A 130 9.95 6.96 7.34
C PRO A 130 8.47 6.58 7.42
N ALA A 131 7.67 6.93 6.41
CA ALA A 131 6.24 6.61 6.39
C ALA A 131 5.99 5.11 6.27
N PHE A 132 6.74 4.43 5.39
CA PHE A 132 6.68 2.97 5.25
C PHE A 132 7.10 2.26 6.55
N ARG A 133 8.15 2.73 7.24
CA ARG A 133 8.55 2.17 8.54
C ARG A 133 7.48 2.38 9.62
N THR A 134 6.85 3.54 9.68
CA THR A 134 5.74 3.78 10.62
C THR A 134 4.57 2.85 10.33
N ALA A 135 4.16 2.72 9.07
CA ALA A 135 3.10 1.79 8.67
C ALA A 135 3.46 0.33 9.01
N LEU A 136 4.71 -0.09 8.79
CA LEU A 136 5.18 -1.44 9.13
C LEU A 136 5.18 -1.68 10.65
N MET A 137 5.58 -0.68 11.43
CA MET A 137 5.52 -0.76 12.89
C MET A 137 4.07 -0.93 13.36
N LEU A 138 3.13 -0.12 12.84
CA LEU A 138 1.71 -0.23 13.16
C LEU A 138 1.14 -1.60 12.77
N GLN A 139 1.50 -2.10 11.59
CA GLN A 139 1.11 -3.42 11.10
C GLN A 139 1.53 -4.54 12.08
N ARG A 140 2.72 -4.45 12.66
CA ARG A 140 3.22 -5.42 13.65
C ARG A 140 2.60 -5.23 15.03
N LEU A 141 2.30 -3.99 15.42
CA LEU A 141 1.76 -3.66 16.74
C LEU A 141 0.29 -4.06 16.86
N ILE A 142 -0.54 -3.78 15.86
CA ILE A 142 -1.98 -4.07 15.86
C ILE A 142 -2.33 -5.51 16.28
N PRO A 143 -1.71 -6.57 15.73
CA PRO A 143 -2.00 -7.95 16.13
C PRO A 143 -1.47 -8.29 17.52
N ALA A 144 -0.50 -7.54 18.05
CA ALA A 144 0.09 -7.75 19.38
C ALA A 144 -0.70 -7.09 20.53
N LEU A 145 -1.51 -6.06 20.24
CA LEU A 145 -2.26 -5.34 21.27
C LEU A 145 -3.32 -6.23 21.96
N PRO A 146 -3.63 -6.06 23.25
CA PRO A 146 -4.78 -6.73 23.86
C PRO A 146 -6.11 -6.31 23.18
N PRO A 147 -7.10 -7.21 23.00
CA PRO A 147 -8.34 -6.90 22.27
C PRO A 147 -9.10 -5.67 22.80
N ARG A 148 -9.15 -5.48 24.12
CA ARG A 148 -9.80 -4.32 24.74
C ARG A 148 -9.11 -3.00 24.39
N VAL A 149 -7.77 -3.03 24.36
CA VAL A 149 -6.96 -1.86 23.99
C VAL A 149 -7.15 -1.54 22.52
N LEU A 150 -7.11 -2.55 21.65
CA LEU A 150 -7.35 -2.36 20.21
C LEU A 150 -8.75 -1.79 19.96
N THR A 151 -9.77 -2.32 20.62
CA THR A 151 -11.16 -1.83 20.50
C THR A 151 -11.28 -0.37 20.93
N ALA A 152 -10.68 0.00 22.06
CA ALA A 152 -10.68 1.38 22.54
C ALA A 152 -9.95 2.34 21.57
N LEU A 153 -8.79 1.91 21.04
CA LEU A 153 -8.04 2.68 20.04
C LEU A 153 -8.86 2.88 18.75
N LEU A 154 -9.50 1.82 18.24
CA LEU A 154 -10.37 1.91 17.06
C LEU A 154 -11.57 2.81 17.32
N ALA A 155 -12.16 2.80 18.52
CA ALA A 155 -13.25 3.71 18.88
C ALA A 155 -12.80 5.18 18.89
N VAL A 156 -11.57 5.46 19.31
CA VAL A 156 -11.00 6.82 19.25
C VAL A 156 -10.69 7.22 17.81
N VAL A 157 -10.00 6.36 17.06
CA VAL A 157 -9.64 6.61 15.65
C VAL A 157 -10.88 6.73 14.77
N GLY A 158 -11.96 6.01 15.09
CA GLY A 158 -13.24 6.08 14.39
C GLY A 158 -13.99 7.40 14.58
N ARG A 159 -13.57 8.28 15.49
CA ARG A 159 -14.10 9.64 15.57
C ARG A 159 -13.64 10.46 14.38
N GLU A 160 -14.50 11.36 13.91
CA GLU A 160 -14.31 12.12 12.67
C GLU A 160 -12.95 12.82 12.57
N ARG A 161 -12.54 13.54 13.63
CA ARG A 161 -11.27 14.31 13.64
C ARG A 161 -10.03 13.41 13.54
N PRO A 162 -9.81 12.43 14.45
CA PRO A 162 -8.71 11.47 14.31
C PRO A 162 -8.72 10.70 12.99
N CYS A 163 -9.90 10.22 12.55
CA CYS A 163 -10.04 9.48 11.31
C CYS A 163 -9.57 10.30 10.11
N ARG A 164 -10.06 11.54 9.99
CA ARG A 164 -9.67 12.46 8.93
C ARG A 164 -8.18 12.78 8.95
N SER A 165 -7.60 13.03 10.13
CA SER A 165 -6.15 13.29 10.24
C SER A 165 -5.31 12.09 9.80
N ALA A 166 -5.69 10.88 10.23
CA ALA A 166 -5.02 9.64 9.83
C ALA A 166 -5.15 9.38 8.32
N PHE A 167 -6.36 9.58 7.77
CA PHE A 167 -6.62 9.43 6.35
C PHE A 167 -5.84 10.46 5.52
N ASN A 168 -5.81 11.72 5.93
CA ASN A 168 -5.04 12.75 5.25
C ASN A 168 -3.54 12.41 5.26
N TRP A 169 -2.99 12.03 6.41
CA TRP A 169 -1.60 11.58 6.49
C TRP A 169 -1.33 10.42 5.51
N TYR A 170 -2.23 9.44 5.45
CA TYR A 170 -2.12 8.29 4.56
C TYR A 170 -2.21 8.66 3.07
N LEU A 171 -3.14 9.56 2.73
CA LEU A 171 -3.34 10.05 1.37
C LEU A 171 -2.11 10.83 0.88
N GLU A 172 -1.52 11.66 1.74
CA GLU A 172 -0.36 12.49 1.40
C GLU A 172 0.89 11.67 1.05
N GLN A 173 1.01 10.42 1.49
CA GLN A 173 2.18 9.59 1.16
C GLN A 173 2.33 9.30 -0.34
N ALA A 174 1.23 9.39 -1.11
CA ALA A 174 1.22 9.16 -2.56
C ALA A 174 -0.02 9.83 -3.19
N HIS A 175 -0.16 11.14 -3.00
CA HIS A 175 -1.38 11.86 -3.37
C HIS A 175 -1.60 11.87 -4.90
N PRO A 176 -2.81 11.58 -5.43
CA PRO A 176 -3.09 11.53 -6.87
C PRO A 176 -2.73 12.79 -7.67
N ARG A 177 -2.92 13.99 -7.09
CA ARG A 177 -2.45 15.28 -7.64
C ARG A 177 -0.99 15.30 -8.11
N PHE A 178 -0.14 14.39 -7.62
CA PHE A 178 1.21 14.23 -8.14
C PHE A 178 1.23 13.94 -9.64
N ALA A 179 0.21 13.27 -10.18
CA ALA A 179 0.07 12.98 -11.61
C ALA A 179 -0.22 14.24 -12.45
N GLU A 180 -0.92 15.22 -11.89
CA GLU A 180 -1.34 16.44 -12.58
C GLU A 180 -0.21 17.48 -12.69
N ARG A 181 0.81 17.41 -11.84
CA ARG A 181 1.95 18.32 -11.92
C ARG A 181 2.69 18.10 -13.24
N ALA A 182 2.71 19.12 -14.10
CA ALA A 182 3.65 19.16 -15.21
C ALA A 182 5.09 19.04 -14.66
N PRO A 183 6.02 18.38 -15.37
CA PRO A 183 7.44 18.50 -15.02
C PRO A 183 7.80 20.00 -14.96
N LEU A 184 8.60 20.40 -13.98
CA LEU A 184 9.10 21.77 -13.91
C LEU A 184 9.81 22.08 -15.24
N PRO A 185 9.54 23.24 -15.89
CA PRO A 185 10.26 23.61 -17.09
C PRO A 185 11.75 23.68 -16.78
N VAL A 186 12.56 23.05 -17.63
CA VAL A 186 14.01 23.14 -17.56
C VAL A 186 14.39 24.58 -17.87
N ALA A 187 15.08 25.25 -16.96
CA ALA A 187 15.73 26.52 -17.26
C ALA A 187 16.83 26.23 -18.29
N VAL A 188 16.68 26.80 -19.49
CA VAL A 188 17.65 26.77 -20.60
C VAL A 188 18.86 27.61 -20.24
#